data_AF-A0A9P6AWG4-F1
#
_entry.id   AF-A0A9P6AWG4-F1
#
_cell.length_a   1.000
_cell.length_b   1.000
_cell.length_c   1.000
_cell.angle_alpha   90.00
_cell.angle_beta   90.00
_cell.angle_gamma   90.00
#
_symmetry.space_group_name_H-M   'P 1'
#
loop_
_entity.id
_entity.type
_entity.pdbx_description
1 polymer ?
#
loop_
_entity_poly.entity_id
_entity_poly.type
_entity_poly.pdbx_seq_one_letter_code
_entity_poly.pdbx_strand_id
1 'polypeptide(L)'
;MVPPMIPQGDIHGYRSPVVPRAVTVDHKDPTPVKIEESGGKGLETAQHALYGTHRVAEARFMWILPYQHDPRVVWMIDHFIPQSSEALATLGFRKYLRSREKGALIVNVDYTSKKRPSEPAFDWVVFSDIQKTRDRTLQQQIITNNPANTCLVFVFLVSKSGNSLGIWRRKLTVPHSLQSTHQAQIRAVEADLRDKVYIVKVDPPMIAGTAD
;
A
#
# COMPACT_ATOMS: atom_id res chain seq x y z
N MET A 1 52.63 -14.52 24.35
CA MET A 1 52.54 -13.17 23.75
C MET A 1 51.12 -13.03 23.22
N VAL A 2 50.26 -12.33 23.96
CA VAL A 2 48.79 -12.29 23.76
C VAL A 2 48.43 -10.86 23.33
N PRO A 3 47.65 -10.64 22.27
CA PRO A 3 47.23 -9.30 21.87
C PRO A 3 46.12 -8.76 22.80
N PRO A 4 46.05 -7.44 23.05
CA PRO A 4 45.09 -6.85 23.97
C PRO A 4 43.68 -6.80 23.39
N MET A 5 42.70 -7.08 24.25
CA MET A 5 41.26 -6.89 24.00
C MET A 5 40.90 -5.41 23.85
N ILE A 6 40.15 -5.09 22.80
CA ILE A 6 39.50 -3.80 22.60
C ILE A 6 38.12 -3.84 23.29
N PRO A 7 37.70 -2.82 24.06
CA PRO A 7 36.39 -2.80 24.70
C PRO A 7 35.28 -2.63 23.66
N GLN A 8 34.25 -3.48 23.71
CA GLN A 8 33.02 -3.31 22.95
C GLN A 8 32.22 -2.13 23.51
N GLY A 9 32.17 -1.03 22.74
CA GLY A 9 31.26 0.07 22.97
C GLY A 9 29.91 -0.18 22.31
N ASP A 10 28.85 0.06 23.06
CA ASP A 10 27.45 0.03 22.64
C ASP A 10 27.18 0.94 21.44
N ILE A 11 26.75 0.34 20.33
CA ILE A 11 26.17 1.05 19.19
C ILE A 11 24.70 0.66 19.02
N HIS A 12 23.86 1.54 19.57
CA HIS A 12 22.58 2.00 19.01
C HIS A 12 21.90 1.11 17.95
N GLY A 13 20.84 0.41 18.38
CA GLY A 13 19.49 0.79 17.94
C GLY A 13 19.12 0.69 16.45
N TYR A 14 19.63 -0.27 15.68
CA TYR A 14 19.01 -0.63 14.40
C TYR A 14 17.87 -1.64 14.62
N ARG A 15 16.64 -1.14 14.79
CA ARG A 15 15.43 -1.97 14.63
C ARG A 15 15.42 -2.53 13.21
N SER A 16 15.45 -3.85 13.09
CA SER A 16 15.28 -4.57 11.82
C SER A 16 14.01 -4.08 11.09
N PRO A 17 14.02 -3.97 9.75
CA PRO A 17 12.81 -3.72 9.00
C PRO A 17 11.82 -4.87 9.24
N VAL A 18 10.60 -4.53 9.62
CA VAL A 18 9.50 -5.49 9.79
C VAL A 18 9.20 -6.08 8.42
N VAL A 19 9.67 -7.31 8.19
CA VAL A 19 9.33 -8.09 7.00
C VAL A 19 7.83 -8.38 7.05
N PRO A 20 7.05 -8.09 5.99
CA PRO A 20 5.65 -8.46 5.93
C PRO A 20 5.49 -9.97 6.10
N ARG A 21 4.71 -10.37 7.09
CA ARG A 21 4.44 -11.79 7.42
C ARG A 21 3.89 -12.50 6.18
N ALA A 22 4.59 -13.54 5.72
CA ALA A 22 4.18 -14.33 4.56
C ALA A 22 2.76 -14.88 4.76
N VAL A 23 1.90 -14.64 3.77
CA VAL A 23 0.48 -14.94 3.84
C VAL A 23 0.18 -16.20 3.02
N THR A 24 -0.20 -17.29 3.68
CA THR A 24 -0.67 -18.50 3.02
C THR A 24 -2.09 -18.30 2.46
N VAL A 25 -2.31 -18.74 1.22
CA VAL A 25 -3.56 -18.56 0.46
C VAL A 25 -4.33 -19.89 0.46
N ASP A 26 -5.49 -19.94 1.10
CA ASP A 26 -6.42 -21.08 0.97
C ASP A 26 -7.12 -21.06 -0.40
N HIS A 27 -7.13 -22.22 -1.07
CA HIS A 27 -7.39 -22.43 -2.51
C HIS A 27 -8.82 -22.90 -2.84
N LYS A 28 -9.88 -22.15 -2.49
CA LYS A 28 -11.26 -22.61 -2.79
C LYS A 28 -12.18 -21.62 -3.50
N ASP A 29 -11.66 -20.88 -4.47
CA ASP A 29 -12.48 -20.14 -5.43
C ASP A 29 -11.70 -19.95 -6.75
N PRO A 30 -12.22 -20.39 -7.90
CA PRO A 30 -11.54 -20.26 -9.18
C PRO A 30 -11.73 -18.85 -9.73
N THR A 31 -10.95 -17.87 -9.28
CA THR A 31 -10.71 -16.68 -10.10
C THR A 31 -9.71 -17.05 -11.21
N PRO A 32 -10.06 -16.89 -12.50
CA PRO A 32 -9.22 -17.35 -13.61
C PRO A 32 -7.90 -16.56 -13.72
N VAL A 33 -7.80 -15.38 -13.12
CA VAL A 33 -6.58 -14.55 -13.11
C VAL A 33 -5.93 -14.60 -11.73
N LYS A 34 -4.72 -15.16 -11.66
CA LYS A 34 -3.89 -15.14 -10.46
C LYS A 34 -3.08 -13.84 -10.42
N ILE A 35 -3.41 -12.96 -9.49
CA ILE A 35 -2.66 -11.72 -9.22
C ILE A 35 -1.36 -12.05 -8.50
N GLU A 36 -0.24 -11.54 -9.00
CA GLU A 36 1.07 -11.63 -8.34
C GLU A 36 1.11 -10.68 -7.14
N GLU A 37 1.57 -11.18 -6.00
CA GLU A 37 1.87 -10.37 -4.82
C GLU A 37 3.37 -10.20 -4.65
N SER A 38 3.85 -8.97 -4.44
CA SER A 38 5.30 -8.72 -4.33
C SER A 38 5.86 -9.15 -2.97
N GLY A 39 5.02 -9.19 -1.94
CA GLY A 39 5.42 -9.45 -0.56
C GLY A 39 6.11 -8.25 0.08
N GLY A 40 5.76 -7.04 -0.34
CA GLY A 40 6.36 -5.78 0.08
C GLY A 40 7.59 -5.34 -0.73
N LYS A 41 8.15 -6.21 -1.58
CA LYS A 41 9.35 -5.90 -2.39
C LYS A 41 9.12 -4.76 -3.38
N GLY A 42 7.91 -4.63 -3.90
CA GLY A 42 7.50 -3.52 -4.77
C GLY A 42 7.52 -2.17 -4.07
N LEU A 43 7.48 -2.15 -2.73
CA LEU A 43 7.53 -0.94 -1.92
C LEU A 43 8.95 -0.59 -1.45
N GLU A 44 9.91 -1.52 -1.54
CA GLU A 44 11.29 -1.31 -1.06
C GLU A 44 11.97 -0.15 -1.80
N THR A 45 11.83 -0.09 -3.12
CA THR A 45 12.40 0.98 -3.95
C THR A 45 11.74 2.33 -3.72
N ALA A 46 10.56 2.34 -3.09
CA ALA A 46 9.76 3.53 -2.82
C ALA A 46 9.82 3.96 -1.34
N GLN A 47 10.60 3.30 -0.48
CA GLN A 47 10.62 3.55 0.96
C GLN A 47 10.86 5.03 1.29
N HIS A 48 11.83 5.65 0.62
CA HIS A 48 12.17 7.04 0.86
C HIS A 48 11.03 7.99 0.44
N ALA A 49 10.44 7.79 -0.74
CA ALA A 49 9.28 8.57 -1.19
C ALA A 49 8.03 8.34 -0.31
N LEU A 50 7.75 7.10 0.11
CA LEU A 50 6.55 6.74 0.86
C LEU A 50 6.62 7.15 2.34
N TYR A 51 7.76 6.93 2.99
CA TYR A 51 7.90 7.02 4.45
C TYR A 51 9.03 7.94 4.93
N GLY A 52 9.81 8.52 4.00
CA GLY A 52 10.90 9.42 4.33
C GLY A 52 10.43 10.69 5.03
N THR A 53 11.28 11.23 5.91
CA THR A 53 11.06 12.48 6.63
C THR A 53 11.89 13.64 6.08
N HIS A 54 12.61 13.41 4.97
CA HIS A 54 13.42 14.44 4.28
C HIS A 54 12.56 15.56 3.69
N ARG A 55 11.28 15.29 3.45
CA ARG A 55 10.27 16.24 2.98
C ARG A 55 8.91 15.91 3.59
N VAL A 56 8.08 16.94 3.75
CA VAL A 56 6.67 16.76 4.11
C VAL A 56 5.95 15.92 3.05
N ALA A 57 4.92 15.17 3.46
CA ALA A 57 4.19 14.24 2.61
C ALA A 57 3.61 14.93 1.36
N GLU A 58 3.11 16.17 1.50
CA GLU A 58 2.59 16.96 0.38
C GLU A 58 3.64 17.22 -0.73
N ALA A 59 4.92 17.25 -0.37
CA ALA A 59 6.03 17.39 -1.32
C ALA A 59 6.59 16.04 -1.83
N ARG A 60 6.14 14.91 -1.24
CA ARG A 60 6.51 13.55 -1.66
C ARG A 60 5.42 12.90 -2.52
N PHE A 61 4.15 13.19 -2.26
CA PHE A 61 3.00 12.58 -2.93
C PHE A 61 2.36 13.55 -3.94
N MET A 62 2.62 13.31 -5.21
CA MET A 62 2.09 14.13 -6.30
C MET A 62 0.77 13.53 -6.82
N TRP A 63 -0.35 13.99 -6.26
CA TRP A 63 -1.71 13.54 -6.63
C TRP A 63 -2.25 14.17 -7.91
N ILE A 64 -1.72 15.32 -8.30
CA ILE A 64 -2.26 16.14 -9.41
C ILE A 64 -1.62 15.83 -10.77
N LEU A 65 -0.64 14.91 -10.81
CA LEU A 65 0.01 14.56 -12.06
C LEU A 65 -0.98 13.82 -12.97
N PRO A 66 -1.13 14.23 -14.24
CA PRO A 66 -1.94 13.47 -15.18
C PRO A 66 -1.22 12.15 -15.48
N TYR A 67 -1.96 11.03 -15.36
CA TYR A 67 -1.38 9.70 -15.54
C TYR A 67 -0.93 9.44 -16.97
N GLN A 68 -1.47 10.20 -17.94
CA GLN A 68 -1.20 10.09 -19.37
C GLN A 68 0.24 10.44 -19.76
N HIS A 69 1.03 11.00 -18.86
CA HIS A 69 2.43 11.36 -19.13
C HIS A 69 3.42 10.19 -19.01
N ASP A 70 3.01 9.04 -18.45
CA ASP A 70 3.86 7.86 -18.41
C ASP A 70 3.12 6.64 -19.00
N PRO A 71 3.64 6.02 -20.08
CA PRO A 71 2.96 4.92 -20.76
C PRO A 71 2.77 3.68 -19.87
N ARG A 72 3.61 3.48 -18.85
CA ARG A 72 3.47 2.34 -17.92
C ARG A 72 2.29 2.56 -16.99
N VAL A 73 2.10 3.80 -16.55
CA VAL A 73 0.94 4.19 -15.74
C VAL A 73 -0.33 4.12 -16.57
N VAL A 74 -0.31 4.61 -17.83
CA VAL A 74 -1.43 4.45 -18.78
C VAL A 74 -1.81 2.98 -18.94
N TRP A 75 -0.83 2.12 -19.23
CA TRP A 75 -1.09 0.70 -19.41
C TRP A 75 -1.70 0.04 -18.16
N MET A 76 -1.17 0.37 -16.97
CA MET A 76 -1.72 -0.13 -15.71
C MET A 76 -3.18 0.29 -15.50
N ILE A 77 -3.46 1.57 -15.73
CA ILE A 77 -4.74 2.21 -15.40
C ILE A 77 -5.83 1.88 -16.42
N ASP A 78 -5.51 1.86 -17.71
CA ASP A 78 -6.48 1.75 -18.80
C ASP A 78 -6.58 0.33 -19.38
N HIS A 79 -5.61 -0.55 -19.10
CA HIS A 79 -5.63 -1.94 -19.60
C HIS A 79 -5.61 -2.97 -18.48
N PHE A 80 -4.54 -3.02 -17.67
CA PHE A 80 -4.36 -4.11 -16.71
C PHE A 80 -5.44 -4.13 -15.63
N ILE A 81 -5.69 -2.99 -14.96
CA ILE A 81 -6.69 -2.90 -13.88
C ILE A 81 -8.10 -3.22 -14.38
N PRO A 82 -8.60 -2.66 -15.50
CA PRO A 82 -9.91 -3.02 -16.03
C PRO A 82 -10.03 -4.52 -16.35
N GLN A 83 -9.05 -5.10 -17.05
CA GLN A 83 -9.04 -6.51 -17.43
C GLN A 83 -8.97 -7.46 -16.22
N SER A 84 -8.31 -7.03 -15.14
CA SER A 84 -8.13 -7.83 -13.92
C SER A 84 -9.05 -7.38 -12.78
N SER A 85 -10.06 -6.58 -13.06
CA SER A 85 -10.85 -5.85 -12.05
C SER A 85 -11.52 -6.77 -11.04
N GLU A 86 -12.14 -7.86 -11.50
CA GLU A 86 -12.78 -8.85 -10.64
C GLU A 86 -11.77 -9.57 -9.74
N ALA A 87 -10.62 -9.98 -10.29
CA ALA A 87 -9.58 -10.66 -9.54
C ALA A 87 -8.93 -9.75 -8.49
N LEU A 88 -8.66 -8.48 -8.84
CA LEU A 88 -8.14 -7.47 -7.92
C LEU A 88 -9.16 -7.14 -6.82
N ALA A 89 -10.43 -6.97 -7.16
CA ALA A 89 -11.49 -6.72 -6.18
C ALA A 89 -11.65 -7.90 -5.22
N THR A 90 -11.60 -9.13 -5.73
CA THR A 90 -11.63 -10.35 -4.93
C THR A 90 -10.43 -10.46 -4.00
N LEU A 91 -9.22 -10.18 -4.49
CA LEU A 91 -8.01 -10.17 -3.69
C LEU A 91 -8.10 -9.15 -2.54
N GLY A 92 -8.47 -7.90 -2.85
CA GLY A 92 -8.61 -6.85 -1.84
C GLY A 92 -9.68 -7.18 -0.80
N PHE A 93 -10.82 -7.71 -1.22
CA PHE A 93 -11.87 -8.17 -0.32
C PHE A 93 -11.38 -9.27 0.64
N ARG A 94 -10.69 -10.29 0.12
CA ARG A 94 -10.11 -11.36 0.96
C ARG A 94 -9.05 -10.82 1.92
N LYS A 95 -8.21 -9.88 1.47
CA LYS A 95 -7.21 -9.22 2.32
C LYS A 95 -7.86 -8.43 3.43
N TYR A 96 -8.96 -7.72 3.15
CA TYR A 96 -9.78 -7.04 4.14
C TYR A 96 -10.33 -8.00 5.20
N LEU A 97 -11.02 -9.06 4.79
CA LEU A 97 -11.60 -10.03 5.73
C LEU A 97 -10.53 -10.67 6.63
N ARG A 98 -9.37 -11.02 6.05
CA ARG A 98 -8.27 -11.66 6.78
C ARG A 98 -7.54 -10.71 7.72
N SER A 99 -7.26 -9.49 7.28
CA SER A 99 -6.55 -8.51 8.11
C SER A 99 -7.44 -7.88 9.18
N ARG A 100 -8.77 -7.93 9.00
CA ARG A 100 -9.75 -7.24 9.86
C ARG A 100 -9.41 -5.75 10.03
N GLU A 101 -8.89 -5.14 8.96
CA GLU A 101 -8.47 -3.74 8.91
C GLU A 101 -8.76 -3.14 7.54
N LYS A 102 -9.13 -1.84 7.52
CA LYS A 102 -9.25 -1.11 6.26
C LYS A 102 -7.89 -1.00 5.59
N GLY A 103 -7.87 -1.20 4.28
CA GLY A 103 -6.66 -1.15 3.49
C GLY A 103 -6.95 -0.98 2.01
N ALA A 104 -5.90 -1.11 1.21
CA ALA A 104 -5.95 -1.00 -0.23
C ALA A 104 -4.91 -1.91 -0.88
N LEU A 105 -5.13 -2.25 -2.15
CA LEU A 105 -4.06 -2.73 -3.00
C LEU A 105 -3.22 -1.56 -3.48
N ILE A 106 -1.92 -1.75 -3.57
CA ILE A 106 -0.97 -0.77 -4.09
C ILE A 106 -0.03 -1.44 -5.09
N VAL A 107 0.33 -0.75 -6.16
CA VAL A 107 1.25 -1.23 -7.19
C VAL A 107 2.27 -0.16 -7.55
N ASN A 108 3.53 -0.56 -7.55
CA ASN A 108 4.64 0.20 -8.10
C ASN A 108 4.82 -0.16 -9.57
N VAL A 109 4.59 0.77 -10.49
CA VAL A 109 4.74 0.49 -11.93
C VAL A 109 6.19 0.33 -12.38
N ASP A 110 7.16 0.71 -11.53
CA ASP A 110 8.60 0.49 -11.77
C ASP A 110 9.07 -0.89 -11.29
N TYR A 111 8.27 -1.60 -10.50
CA TYR A 111 8.68 -2.87 -9.93
C TYR A 111 8.36 -4.03 -10.88
N THR A 112 9.33 -4.93 -11.02
CA THR A 112 9.21 -6.16 -11.80
C THR A 112 9.55 -7.37 -10.93
N SER A 113 8.60 -8.30 -10.77
CA SER A 113 8.85 -9.54 -10.02
C SER A 113 9.84 -10.42 -10.77
N LYS A 114 10.86 -10.95 -10.07
CA LYS A 114 11.77 -11.95 -10.66
C LYS A 114 11.05 -13.23 -11.09
N LYS A 115 9.93 -13.56 -10.45
CA LYS A 115 9.15 -14.78 -10.74
C LYS A 115 8.27 -14.61 -11.96
N ARG A 116 7.70 -13.42 -12.16
CA ARG A 116 6.80 -13.08 -13.26
C ARG A 116 7.10 -11.68 -13.79
N PRO A 117 8.16 -11.53 -14.60
CA PRO A 117 8.61 -10.20 -15.02
C PRO A 117 7.62 -9.46 -15.93
N SER A 118 6.71 -10.18 -16.58
CA SER A 118 5.67 -9.60 -17.45
C SER A 118 4.40 -9.21 -16.72
N GLU A 119 4.26 -9.55 -15.44
CA GLU A 119 3.06 -9.27 -14.65
C GLU A 119 3.38 -8.25 -13.56
N PRO A 120 2.52 -7.23 -13.36
CA PRO A 120 2.66 -6.35 -12.23
C PRO A 120 2.37 -7.07 -10.92
N ALA A 121 3.10 -6.70 -9.88
CA ALA A 121 2.92 -7.24 -8.54
C ALA A 121 2.21 -6.21 -7.65
N PHE A 122 1.18 -6.65 -6.94
CA PHE A 122 0.41 -5.83 -6.01
C PHE A 122 0.79 -6.15 -4.58
N ASP A 123 0.70 -5.17 -3.70
CA ASP A 123 0.80 -5.36 -2.27
C ASP A 123 -0.48 -4.89 -1.58
N TRP A 124 -0.85 -5.55 -0.49
CA TRP A 124 -1.91 -5.06 0.38
C TRP A 124 -1.31 -4.23 1.50
N VAL A 125 -1.80 -3.01 1.63
CA VAL A 125 -1.41 -2.07 2.67
C VAL A 125 -2.60 -1.77 3.56
N VAL A 126 -2.41 -1.92 4.87
CA VAL A 126 -3.42 -1.61 5.87
C VAL A 126 -3.28 -0.16 6.35
N PHE A 127 -4.34 0.37 6.97
CA PHE A 127 -4.37 1.75 7.44
C PHE A 127 -3.19 2.08 8.39
N SER A 128 -2.83 1.17 9.29
CA SER A 128 -1.72 1.35 10.22
C SER A 128 -0.36 1.54 9.53
N ASP A 129 -0.14 0.93 8.37
CA ASP A 129 1.04 1.17 7.55
C ASP A 129 0.94 2.48 6.79
N ILE A 130 -0.24 2.76 6.23
CA ILE A 130 -0.49 3.97 5.43
C ILE A 130 -0.42 5.24 6.29
N GLN A 131 -0.81 5.17 7.57
CA GLN A 131 -0.68 6.30 8.49
C GLN A 131 0.78 6.76 8.63
N LYS A 132 1.76 5.87 8.42
CA LYS A 132 3.19 6.20 8.48
C LYS A 132 3.63 7.07 7.31
N THR A 133 2.90 7.08 6.19
CA THR A 133 3.25 7.94 5.05
C THR A 133 3.04 9.42 5.35
N ARG A 134 2.19 9.72 6.33
CA ARG A 134 1.72 11.07 6.68
C ARG A 134 0.97 11.81 5.57
N ASP A 135 0.65 11.13 4.47
CA ASP A 135 -0.15 11.71 3.39
C ASP A 135 -1.63 11.73 3.79
N ARG A 136 -2.20 12.93 3.90
CA ARG A 136 -3.60 13.15 4.31
C ARG A 136 -4.56 12.46 3.35
N THR A 137 -4.36 12.66 2.05
CA THR A 137 -5.27 12.17 1.01
C THR A 137 -5.32 10.64 1.03
N LEU A 138 -4.17 9.96 1.02
CA LEU A 138 -4.07 8.51 1.05
C LEU A 138 -4.78 7.91 2.27
N GLN A 139 -4.53 8.48 3.45
CA GLN A 139 -5.17 8.05 4.70
C GLN A 139 -6.68 8.23 4.64
N GLN A 140 -7.16 9.40 4.23
CA GLN A 140 -8.59 9.68 4.14
C GLN A 140 -9.29 8.77 3.12
N GLN A 141 -8.64 8.45 2.00
CA GLN A 141 -9.19 7.52 1.02
C GLN A 141 -9.43 6.14 1.64
N ILE A 142 -8.50 5.62 2.45
CA ILE A 142 -8.66 4.32 3.09
C ILE A 142 -9.72 4.37 4.20
N ILE A 143 -9.73 5.41 5.04
CA ILE A 143 -10.70 5.55 6.14
C ILE A 143 -12.13 5.61 5.62
N THR A 144 -12.37 6.41 4.58
CA THR A 144 -13.72 6.64 4.04
C THR A 144 -14.23 5.51 3.15
N ASN A 145 -13.34 4.63 2.67
CA ASN A 145 -13.73 3.49 1.88
C ASN A 145 -14.44 2.42 2.72
N ASN A 146 -15.41 1.72 2.12
CA ASN A 146 -15.94 0.47 2.64
C ASN A 146 -15.34 -0.71 1.84
N PRO A 147 -14.35 -1.44 2.39
CA PRO A 147 -13.70 -2.54 1.69
C PRO A 147 -14.61 -3.74 1.39
N ALA A 148 -15.78 -3.84 2.04
CA ALA A 148 -16.78 -4.86 1.72
C ALA A 148 -17.46 -4.60 0.36
N ASN A 149 -17.54 -3.32 -0.07
CA ASN A 149 -18.23 -2.91 -1.29
C ASN A 149 -17.26 -2.47 -2.38
N THR A 150 -16.10 -1.94 -2.00
CA THR A 150 -15.15 -1.32 -2.93
C THR A 150 -13.72 -1.64 -2.54
N CYS A 151 -12.96 -2.23 -3.46
CA CYS A 151 -11.52 -2.36 -3.36
C CYS A 151 -10.84 -1.10 -3.92
N LEU A 152 -9.98 -0.48 -3.12
CA LEU A 152 -9.10 0.58 -3.60
C LEU A 152 -7.84 -0.02 -4.22
N VAL A 153 -7.44 0.51 -5.36
CA VAL A 153 -6.16 0.22 -6.00
C VAL A 153 -5.41 1.54 -6.19
N PHE A 154 -4.26 1.66 -5.54
CA PHE A 154 -3.34 2.77 -5.73
C PHE A 154 -2.25 2.37 -6.71
N VAL A 155 -2.11 3.15 -7.78
CA VAL A 155 -1.02 3.01 -8.75
C VAL A 155 -0.04 4.11 -8.45
N PHE A 156 1.25 3.80 -8.35
CA PHE A 156 2.26 4.84 -8.17
C PHE A 156 3.50 4.59 -9.02
N LEU A 157 4.19 5.69 -9.29
CA LEU A 157 5.46 5.74 -10.01
C LEU A 157 6.45 6.59 -9.21
N VAL A 158 7.64 6.07 -8.93
CA VAL A 158 8.65 6.79 -8.15
C VAL A 158 9.42 7.73 -9.07
N SER A 159 9.73 8.94 -8.60
CA SER A 159 10.58 9.85 -9.37
C SER A 159 12.00 9.30 -9.48
N LYS A 160 12.75 9.71 -10.51
CA LYS A 160 14.13 9.26 -10.74
C LYS A 160 15.06 9.47 -9.53
N SER A 161 14.78 10.47 -8.70
CA SER A 161 15.56 10.76 -7.48
C SER A 161 15.17 9.90 -6.27
N GLY A 162 14.08 9.13 -6.34
CA GLY A 162 13.56 8.34 -5.21
C GLY A 162 12.88 9.17 -4.11
N ASN A 163 12.80 10.49 -4.27
CA ASN A 163 12.37 11.40 -3.20
C ASN A 163 10.87 11.72 -3.20
N SER A 164 10.18 11.39 -4.28
CA SER A 164 8.76 11.69 -4.49
C SER A 164 8.17 10.64 -5.43
N LEU A 165 6.84 10.62 -5.53
CA LEU A 165 6.10 9.73 -6.40
C LEU A 165 4.87 10.42 -6.98
N GLY A 166 4.49 10.03 -8.19
CA GLY A 166 3.13 10.25 -8.69
C GLY A 166 2.23 9.12 -8.21
N ILE A 167 1.00 9.44 -7.80
CA ILE A 167 0.04 8.45 -7.30
C ILE A 167 -1.36 8.70 -7.86
N TRP A 168 -2.02 7.60 -8.22
CA TRP A 168 -3.36 7.57 -8.79
C TRP A 168 -4.21 6.52 -8.10
N ARG A 169 -5.53 6.68 -8.19
CA ARG A 169 -6.51 5.80 -7.51
C ARG A 169 -7.53 5.26 -8.49
N ARG A 170 -7.76 3.95 -8.44
CA ARG A 170 -8.94 3.27 -9.01
C ARG A 170 -9.78 2.65 -7.89
N LYS A 171 -11.10 2.65 -8.11
CA LYS A 171 -12.08 2.01 -7.25
C LYS A 171 -12.68 0.85 -8.02
N LEU A 172 -12.62 -0.34 -7.45
CA LEU A 172 -13.17 -1.55 -8.05
C LEU A 172 -14.33 -2.04 -7.19
N THR A 173 -15.47 -2.30 -7.81
CA THR A 173 -16.64 -2.83 -7.10
C THR A 173 -16.39 -4.28 -6.72
N VAL A 174 -16.61 -4.63 -5.45
CA VAL A 174 -16.54 -6.01 -4.99
C VAL A 174 -17.75 -6.77 -5.55
N PRO A 175 -17.56 -7.94 -6.21
CA PRO A 175 -18.67 -8.76 -6.71
C PRO A 175 -19.72 -9.04 -5.64
N HIS A 176 -21.00 -8.88 -5.98
CA HIS A 176 -22.09 -9.07 -5.05
C HIS A 176 -22.17 -10.52 -4.53
N SER A 177 -21.79 -11.50 -5.34
CA SER A 177 -21.68 -12.90 -4.95
C SER A 177 -20.76 -13.10 -3.74
N LEU A 178 -19.62 -12.41 -3.68
CA LEU A 178 -18.70 -12.45 -2.54
C LEU A 178 -19.32 -11.81 -1.30
N GLN A 179 -20.01 -10.67 -1.47
CA GLN A 179 -20.69 -10.00 -0.36
C GLN A 179 -21.74 -10.90 0.29
N SER A 180 -22.56 -11.55 -0.53
CA SER A 180 -23.60 -12.48 -0.08
C SER A 180 -23.02 -13.72 0.58
N THR A 181 -21.99 -14.32 -0.03
CA THR A 181 -21.34 -15.53 0.48
C THR A 181 -20.65 -15.29 1.83
N HIS A 182 -20.06 -14.12 2.03
CA HIS A 182 -19.26 -13.79 3.21
C HIS A 182 -19.98 -12.85 4.19
N GLN A 183 -21.31 -12.72 4.10
CA GLN A 183 -22.07 -11.73 4.87
C GLN A 183 -21.81 -11.79 6.39
N ALA A 184 -21.73 -13.00 6.96
CA ALA A 184 -21.43 -13.18 8.38
C ALA A 184 -20.03 -12.68 8.76
N GLN A 185 -19.02 -12.96 7.94
CA GLN A 185 -17.65 -12.49 8.16
C GLN A 185 -17.55 -10.97 8.01
N ILE A 186 -18.23 -10.39 7.02
CA ILE A 186 -18.31 -8.94 6.83
C ILE A 186 -18.86 -8.28 8.09
N ARG A 187 -20.02 -8.74 8.59
CA ARG A 187 -20.63 -8.20 9.82
C ARG A 187 -19.71 -8.30 11.03
N ALA A 188 -19.01 -9.43 11.17
CA ALA A 188 -18.04 -9.61 12.24
C ALA A 188 -16.87 -8.64 12.16
N VAL A 189 -16.31 -8.39 10.96
CA VAL A 189 -15.23 -7.40 10.78
C VAL A 189 -15.76 -5.98 11.00
N GLU A 190 -16.93 -5.64 10.46
CA GLU A 190 -17.54 -4.32 10.66
C GLU A 190 -17.85 -4.02 12.13
N ALA A 191 -18.26 -5.03 12.90
CA ALA A 191 -18.41 -4.91 14.35
C ALA A 191 -17.09 -4.55 15.03
N ASP A 192 -16.00 -5.27 14.74
CA ASP A 192 -14.66 -4.95 15.29
C ASP A 192 -14.17 -3.56 14.89
N LEU A 193 -14.54 -3.10 13.69
CA LEU A 193 -14.09 -1.81 13.17
C LEU A 193 -14.95 -0.64 13.66
N ARG A 194 -16.15 -0.90 14.20
CA ARG A 194 -17.09 0.14 14.64
C ARG A 194 -16.49 1.06 15.70
N ASP A 195 -15.77 0.49 16.65
CA ASP A 195 -15.20 1.22 17.78
C ASP A 195 -13.76 1.69 17.50
N LYS A 196 -13.19 1.36 16.34
CA LYS A 196 -11.85 1.82 15.97
C LYS A 196 -11.88 3.29 15.56
N VAL A 197 -11.17 4.12 16.33
CA VAL A 197 -10.93 5.52 16.00
C VAL A 197 -9.77 5.62 14.99
N TYR A 198 -10.09 6.03 13.76
CA TYR A 198 -9.09 6.29 12.72
C TYR A 198 -8.56 7.73 12.83
N ILE A 199 -7.30 7.87 13.26
CA ILE A 199 -6.63 9.18 13.37
C ILE A 199 -5.82 9.44 12.11
N VAL A 200 -6.09 10.54 11.41
CA VAL A 200 -5.23 11.00 10.31
C VAL A 200 -4.00 11.70 10.91
N LYS A 201 -2.80 11.22 10.57
CA LYS A 201 -1.53 11.84 10.96
C LYS A 201 -0.92 12.54 9.76
N VAL A 202 -0.58 13.82 9.90
CA VAL A 202 0.08 14.61 8.86
C VAL A 202 1.39 15.16 9.40
N ASP A 203 2.28 15.57 8.50
CA ASP A 203 3.44 16.37 8.89
C ASP A 203 2.98 17.71 9.49
N PRO A 204 3.75 18.29 10.43
CA PRO A 204 3.45 19.61 10.93
C PRO A 204 3.45 20.61 9.77
N PRO A 205 2.61 21.67 9.84
CA PRO A 205 2.70 22.76 8.88
C PRO A 205 4.13 23.31 8.93
N MET A 206 4.74 23.52 7.76
CA MET A 206 6.01 24.21 7.65
C MET A 206 5.79 25.61 8.25
N ILE A 207 6.21 25.83 9.49
CA ILE A 207 6.28 27.17 10.05
C ILE A 207 7.36 27.85 9.22
N ALA A 208 6.93 28.74 8.32
CA ALA A 208 7.85 29.64 7.63
C ALA A 208 8.70 30.30 8.72
N GLY A 209 10.01 30.09 8.67
CA GLY A 209 10.90 30.39 9.78
C GLY A 209 10.65 31.78 10.36
N THR A 210 10.60 31.82 11.69
CA THR A 210 11.22 32.93 12.42
C THR A 210 12.68 32.97 11.95
N ALA A 211 12.97 33.96 11.11
CA ALA A 211 14.33 34.35 10.83
C ALA A 211 14.89 34.96 12.11
N ASP A 212 15.90 34.29 12.68
CA ASP A 212 16.84 34.90 13.62
C ASP A 212 18.20 35.03 12.92
#